data_AF-A0AAW7GCS4-F1
#
_entry.id   AF-A0AAW7GCS4-F1
#
_cell.length_a   1.000
_cell.length_b   1.000
_cell.length_c   1.000
_cell.angle_alpha   90.00
_cell.angle_beta   90.00
_cell.angle_gamma   90.00
#
_symmetry.space_group_name_H-M   'P 1'
#
loop_
_entity.id
_entity.type
_entity.pdbx_description
1 polymer ?
#
loop_
_entity_poly.entity_id
_entity_poly.type
_entity_poly.pdbx_seq_one_letter_code
_entity_poly.pdbx_strand_id
1 'polypeptide(L)'
;MRQKELAATAKAFMLDKPEVSLRALTAHLRSMAEQFLTDASDDYWNGVDVATLVDEKSNLRELAATQALSVDQQKGIRLALEVLTAAQQRVDTGDTSGLIDIVMNNHTGYSTIGDSTAILSNEQGGSPEVFTQERQPEVAICSFSELVSSLLAEKVQTLKSSSYKDLSSSLNTVSRFLTSGMDLMSRSEWLAVRDAMLSAEVRPSTINKLLTKAKMCLDYGLMNGQLEGRNPIERMKLTKDVDSKRRAFTDEELERLLVRVEAEYQFTRHTAHTTSEARRWATLVSVVTGARSAEVCHLTKRDIVTIDDMVCIDINEDGDGKSVKNKHSVRLVPLTSGAYGFDLESFQQWVDTQPDDGPLFGMTPSAYSSWFNSRVLTEALPDADNVSLHSLRHWLATRMKERGVNLVDAQGILGHSSQSITYDLYGKGHAVGRLAAGLRTALL
;
A
#
# COMPACT_ATOMS: atom_id res chain seq x y z
N MET A 1 1.75 0.93 20.77
CA MET A 1 1.01 1.17 19.52
C MET A 1 -0.49 1.05 19.76
N ARG A 2 -1.00 -0.11 20.23
CA ARG A 2 -2.42 -0.35 20.59
C ARG A 2 -3.09 0.72 21.46
N GLN A 3 -2.44 1.12 22.56
CA GLN A 3 -3.00 2.13 23.47
C GLN A 3 -3.15 3.52 22.83
N LYS A 4 -2.30 3.84 21.83
CA LYS A 4 -2.40 5.08 21.05
C LYS A 4 -3.56 5.03 20.06
N GLU A 5 -3.83 3.85 19.47
CA GLU A 5 -4.98 3.62 18.57
C GLU A 5 -6.31 3.71 19.34
N LEU A 6 -6.41 3.03 20.50
CA LEU A 6 -7.61 3.12 21.34
C LEU A 6 -7.87 4.56 21.81
N ALA A 7 -6.83 5.32 22.13
CA ALA A 7 -6.95 6.73 22.49
C ALA A 7 -7.40 7.59 21.29
N ALA A 8 -6.94 7.29 20.08
CA ALA A 8 -7.38 7.96 18.86
C ALA A 8 -8.85 7.66 18.55
N THR A 9 -9.27 6.40 18.63
CA THR A 9 -10.69 5.99 18.51
C THR A 9 -11.54 6.67 19.58
N ALA A 10 -11.13 6.64 20.84
CA ALA A 10 -11.88 7.28 21.92
C ALA A 10 -12.10 8.78 21.64
N LYS A 11 -11.06 9.47 21.16
CA LYS A 11 -11.16 10.89 20.78
C LYS A 11 -12.07 11.11 19.56
N ALA A 12 -11.97 10.26 18.53
CA ALA A 12 -12.78 10.37 17.31
C ALA A 12 -14.29 10.23 17.59
N PHE A 13 -14.67 9.43 18.60
CA PHE A 13 -16.05 9.22 19.02
C PHE A 13 -16.44 10.02 20.28
N MET A 14 -15.66 11.01 20.69
CA MET A 14 -15.87 11.86 21.89
C MET A 14 -15.91 11.11 23.24
N LEU A 15 -15.40 9.87 23.28
CA LEU A 15 -15.34 9.01 24.45
C LEU A 15 -14.16 9.34 25.38
N ASP A 16 -13.25 10.22 24.96
CA ASP A 16 -12.16 10.75 25.79
C ASP A 16 -12.64 11.75 26.85
N LYS A 17 -13.89 12.22 26.75
CA LYS A 17 -14.53 13.16 27.68
C LYS A 17 -15.48 12.42 28.64
N PRO A 18 -15.14 12.26 29.93
CA PRO A 18 -15.96 11.49 30.88
C PRO A 18 -17.40 12.03 31.05
N GLU A 19 -17.56 13.35 30.95
CA GLU A 19 -18.83 14.08 31.15
C GLU A 19 -19.61 14.33 29.86
N VAL A 20 -19.29 13.62 28.76
CA VAL A 20 -20.01 13.79 27.49
C VAL A 20 -21.44 13.28 27.63
N SER A 21 -22.42 14.14 27.31
CA SER A 21 -23.83 13.74 27.31
C SER A 21 -24.15 12.86 26.11
N LEU A 22 -25.10 11.94 26.27
CA LEU A 22 -25.62 11.13 25.15
C LEU A 22 -26.11 12.00 23.98
N ARG A 23 -26.73 13.14 24.27
CA ARG A 23 -27.18 14.10 23.25
C ARG A 23 -26.02 14.61 22.38
N ALA A 24 -24.88 14.92 22.98
CA ALA A 24 -23.69 15.37 22.26
C ALA A 24 -23.10 14.25 21.41
N LEU A 25 -23.05 13.02 21.94
CA LEU A 25 -22.60 11.83 21.22
C LEU A 25 -23.50 11.53 20.01
N THR A 26 -24.82 11.53 20.20
CA THR A 26 -25.77 11.27 19.11
C THR A 26 -25.70 12.33 18.02
N ALA A 27 -25.52 13.61 18.37
CA ALA A 27 -25.37 14.68 17.39
C ALA A 27 -24.08 14.53 16.55
N HIS A 28 -22.97 14.18 17.21
CA HIS A 28 -21.70 13.89 16.54
C HIS A 28 -21.80 12.68 15.60
N LEU A 29 -22.41 11.59 16.08
CA LEU A 29 -22.61 10.37 15.31
C LEU A 29 -23.55 10.56 14.11
N ARG A 30 -24.56 11.43 14.22
CA ARG A 30 -25.40 11.83 13.09
C ARG A 30 -24.59 12.59 12.04
N SER A 31 -23.78 13.56 12.46
CA SER A 31 -22.90 14.27 11.53
C SER A 31 -21.95 13.32 10.81
N MET A 32 -21.42 12.30 11.51
CA MET A 32 -20.61 11.25 10.88
C MET A 32 -21.43 10.40 9.90
N ALA A 33 -22.67 10.03 10.24
CA ALA A 33 -23.55 9.27 9.34
C ALA A 33 -23.92 10.07 8.07
N GLU A 34 -24.15 11.39 8.19
CA GLU A 34 -24.38 12.29 7.06
C GLU A 34 -23.16 12.33 6.14
N GLN A 35 -21.97 12.50 6.70
CA GLN A 35 -20.71 12.44 5.93
C GLN A 35 -20.54 11.08 5.24
N PHE A 36 -20.76 9.98 5.98
CA PHE A 36 -20.74 8.63 5.43
C PHE A 36 -21.82 8.37 4.38
N LEU A 37 -22.84 9.21 4.26
CA LEU A 37 -23.89 9.08 3.24
C LEU A 37 -23.60 9.93 2.00
N THR A 38 -23.08 11.15 2.18
CA THR A 38 -22.94 12.14 1.11
C THR A 38 -21.58 12.14 0.43
N ASP A 39 -20.53 11.69 1.11
CA ASP A 39 -19.18 11.74 0.54
C ASP A 39 -19.06 10.70 -0.60
N ALA A 40 -18.37 11.09 -1.68
CA ALA A 40 -18.05 10.19 -2.77
C ALA A 40 -17.18 9.04 -2.23
N SER A 41 -17.54 7.81 -2.59
CA SER A 41 -16.82 6.59 -2.17
C SER A 41 -15.36 6.56 -2.63
N ASP A 42 -14.92 7.52 -3.44
CA ASP A 42 -13.56 7.59 -3.98
C ASP A 42 -12.71 8.72 -3.37
N ASP A 43 -13.31 9.73 -2.72
CA ASP A 43 -12.58 10.93 -2.28
C ASP A 43 -12.20 10.93 -0.79
N TYR A 44 -12.90 10.16 0.06
CA TYR A 44 -12.46 9.89 1.44
C TYR A 44 -11.58 8.61 1.52
N TRP A 45 -11.71 7.72 0.54
CA TRP A 45 -11.30 6.32 0.63
C TRP A 45 -9.95 5.98 0.00
N ASN A 46 -9.22 7.00 -0.48
CA ASN A 46 -7.83 6.85 -0.89
C ASN A 46 -6.82 6.94 0.28
N GLY A 47 -7.28 7.20 1.52
CA GLY A 47 -6.42 7.36 2.70
C GLY A 47 -6.80 6.55 3.94
N VAL A 48 -7.97 5.90 3.93
CA VAL A 48 -8.54 5.18 5.07
C VAL A 48 -9.24 3.95 4.49
N ASP A 49 -8.53 2.84 4.52
CA ASP A 49 -8.90 1.51 4.02
C ASP A 49 -10.25 1.06 4.60
N VAL A 50 -11.00 0.18 3.93
CA VAL A 50 -12.19 -0.49 4.51
C VAL A 50 -11.83 -1.22 5.82
N ALA A 51 -10.55 -1.56 5.98
CA ALA A 51 -9.97 -2.03 7.23
C ALA A 51 -10.19 -1.08 8.42
N THR A 52 -10.29 0.25 8.23
CA THR A 52 -10.46 1.19 9.35
C THR A 52 -11.85 1.17 9.96
N LEU A 53 -12.94 0.93 9.20
CA LEU A 53 -14.27 0.76 9.80
C LEU A 53 -14.31 -0.52 10.67
N VAL A 54 -13.65 -1.58 10.21
CA VAL A 54 -13.51 -2.84 10.96
C VAL A 54 -12.61 -2.65 12.19
N ASP A 55 -11.51 -1.90 12.04
CA ASP A 55 -10.58 -1.58 13.13
C ASP A 55 -11.22 -0.66 14.17
N GLU A 56 -11.95 0.39 13.76
CA GLU A 56 -12.70 1.28 14.65
C GLU A 56 -13.82 0.53 15.38
N LYS A 57 -14.56 -0.37 14.70
CA LYS A 57 -15.52 -1.28 15.37
C LYS A 57 -14.83 -2.17 16.40
N SER A 58 -13.64 -2.71 16.08
CA SER A 58 -12.88 -3.53 17.01
C SER A 58 -12.37 -2.71 18.20
N ASN A 59 -11.91 -1.48 17.97
CA ASN A 59 -11.42 -0.57 19.00
C ASN A 59 -12.56 -0.12 19.93
N LEU A 60 -13.73 0.20 19.38
CA LEU A 60 -14.92 0.56 20.17
C LEU A 60 -15.38 -0.60 21.06
N ARG A 61 -15.38 -1.84 20.55
CA ARG A 61 -15.67 -3.04 21.36
C ARG A 61 -14.65 -3.25 22.47
N GLU A 62 -13.37 -3.01 22.19
CA GLU A 62 -12.31 -3.10 23.21
C GLU A 62 -12.43 -1.99 24.26
N LEU A 63 -12.73 -0.75 23.86
CA LEU A 63 -12.99 0.36 24.79
C LEU A 63 -14.16 0.04 25.72
N ALA A 64 -15.27 -0.48 25.17
CA ALA A 64 -16.43 -0.89 25.96
C ALA A 64 -16.10 -2.00 26.98
N ALA A 65 -15.19 -2.90 26.64
CA ALA A 65 -14.81 -4.05 27.46
C ALA A 65 -13.70 -3.73 28.50
N THR A 66 -12.85 -2.74 28.24
CA THR A 66 -11.61 -2.53 29.01
C THR A 66 -11.53 -1.21 29.77
N GLN A 67 -12.33 -0.21 29.42
CA GLN A 67 -12.28 1.13 30.04
C GLN A 67 -13.44 1.36 31.01
N ALA A 68 -13.18 2.13 32.07
CA ALA A 68 -14.23 2.66 32.94
C ALA A 68 -14.95 3.81 32.20
N LEU A 69 -16.17 3.54 31.73
CA LEU A 69 -16.97 4.48 30.92
C LEU A 69 -18.31 4.78 31.60
N SER A 70 -18.83 6.00 31.39
CA SER A 70 -20.16 6.39 31.83
C SER A 70 -21.25 5.65 31.06
N VAL A 71 -22.47 5.62 31.61
CA VAL A 71 -23.65 5.01 30.94
C VAL A 71 -23.91 5.68 29.59
N ASP A 72 -23.70 6.99 29.48
CA ASP A 72 -23.89 7.74 28.24
C ASP A 72 -22.79 7.41 27.22
N GLN A 73 -21.53 7.23 27.65
CA GLN A 73 -20.45 6.76 26.78
C GLN A 73 -20.71 5.34 26.27
N GLN A 74 -21.21 4.43 27.11
CA GLN A 74 -21.58 3.06 26.71
C GLN A 74 -22.72 3.05 25.67
N LYS A 75 -23.75 3.89 25.86
CA LYS A 75 -24.82 4.08 24.87
C LYS A 75 -24.29 4.69 23.57
N GLY A 76 -23.35 5.63 23.67
CA GLY A 76 -22.65 6.22 22.53
C GLY A 76 -21.87 5.19 21.71
N ILE A 77 -21.15 4.27 22.36
CA ILE A 77 -20.44 3.19 21.66
C ILE A 77 -21.40 2.31 20.87
N ARG A 78 -22.56 1.95 21.44
CA ARG A 78 -23.56 1.16 20.72
C ARG A 78 -24.04 1.87 19.44
N LEU A 79 -24.40 3.13 19.55
CA LEU A 79 -24.83 3.95 18.40
C LEU A 79 -23.70 4.11 17.36
N ALA A 80 -22.45 4.26 17.82
CA ALA A 80 -21.29 4.34 16.94
C ALA A 80 -21.11 3.05 16.13
N LEU A 81 -21.31 1.88 16.75
CA LEU A 81 -21.25 0.59 16.06
C LEU A 81 -22.36 0.44 15.01
N GLU A 82 -23.55 0.97 15.27
CA GLU A 82 -24.66 1.00 14.30
C GLU A 82 -24.30 1.87 13.09
N VAL A 83 -23.81 3.10 13.32
CA VAL A 83 -23.35 4.01 12.25
C VAL A 83 -22.26 3.38 11.39
N LEU A 84 -21.22 2.81 12.01
CA LEU A 84 -20.13 2.17 11.28
C LEU A 84 -20.61 0.90 10.54
N THR A 85 -21.67 0.25 11.00
CA THR A 85 -22.24 -0.92 10.32
C THR A 85 -23.03 -0.50 9.09
N ALA A 86 -23.86 0.52 9.20
CA ALA A 86 -24.56 1.10 8.06
C ALA A 86 -23.58 1.70 7.03
N ALA A 87 -22.52 2.37 7.48
CA ALA A 87 -21.46 2.86 6.60
C ALA A 87 -20.74 1.72 5.85
N GLN A 88 -20.47 0.61 6.55
CA GLN A 88 -19.88 -0.58 5.94
C GLN A 88 -20.82 -1.21 4.90
N GLN A 89 -22.13 -1.27 5.16
CA GLN A 89 -23.11 -1.79 4.20
C GLN A 89 -23.17 -0.92 2.94
N ARG A 90 -23.16 0.41 3.07
CA ARG A 90 -23.06 1.31 1.90
C ARG A 90 -21.82 1.00 1.07
N VAL A 91 -20.69 0.76 1.71
CA VAL A 91 -19.42 0.47 1.02
C VAL A 91 -19.44 -0.91 0.37
N ASP A 92 -19.91 -1.94 1.09
CA ASP A 92 -19.84 -3.33 0.64
C ASP A 92 -20.90 -3.66 -0.41
N THR A 93 -22.10 -3.09 -0.30
CA THR A 93 -23.27 -3.48 -1.10
C THR A 93 -23.95 -2.30 -1.80
N GLY A 94 -23.50 -1.06 -1.58
CA GLY A 94 -24.18 0.14 -2.07
C GLY A 94 -25.45 0.48 -1.28
N ASP A 95 -25.77 -0.27 -0.22
CA ASP A 95 -26.99 -0.07 0.57
C ASP A 95 -26.87 1.14 1.49
N THR A 96 -27.64 2.20 1.18
CA THR A 96 -27.67 3.45 1.95
C THR A 96 -28.79 3.51 2.98
N SER A 97 -29.69 2.52 3.01
CA SER A 97 -30.90 2.54 3.83
C SER A 97 -30.61 2.77 5.32
N GLY A 98 -29.66 2.00 5.88
CA GLY A 98 -29.29 2.14 7.29
C GLY A 98 -28.71 3.51 7.66
N LEU A 99 -27.97 4.16 6.75
CA LEU A 99 -27.46 5.51 6.99
C LEU A 99 -28.57 6.55 6.90
N ILE A 100 -29.47 6.43 5.90
CA ILE A 100 -30.63 7.31 5.75
C ILE A 100 -31.53 7.23 6.99
N ASP A 101 -31.78 6.02 7.51
CA ASP A 101 -32.58 5.81 8.72
C ASP A 101 -31.96 6.48 9.95
N ILE A 102 -30.63 6.41 10.10
CA ILE A 102 -29.91 7.04 11.22
C ILE A 102 -29.94 8.57 11.12
N VAL A 103 -29.82 9.12 9.91
CA VAL A 103 -29.86 10.57 9.68
C VAL A 103 -31.28 11.11 9.89
N MET A 104 -32.30 10.38 9.42
CA MET A 104 -33.70 10.81 9.44
C MET A 104 -34.39 10.58 10.80
N ASN A 105 -34.01 9.54 11.56
CA ASN A 105 -34.68 9.23 12.83
C ASN A 105 -34.05 9.94 14.04
N ASN A 106 -34.88 10.66 14.79
CA ASN A 106 -34.56 11.20 16.12
C ASN A 106 -34.90 10.16 17.20
N HIS A 107 -34.02 9.18 17.45
CA HIS A 107 -34.19 8.33 18.64
C HIS A 107 -33.49 8.92 19.87
N THR A 108 -34.23 9.79 20.57
CA THR A 108 -34.06 10.01 22.00
C THR A 108 -34.67 8.83 22.77
N GLY A 109 -33.84 7.85 23.15
CA GLY A 109 -33.98 7.05 24.38
C GLY A 109 -35.08 5.98 24.51
N TYR A 110 -34.64 4.85 25.09
CA TYR A 110 -35.36 3.80 25.82
C TYR A 110 -35.78 2.47 25.14
N SER A 111 -35.09 1.43 25.64
CA SER A 111 -35.34 -0.02 25.75
C SER A 111 -36.76 -0.56 25.58
N THR A 112 -36.85 -1.75 24.96
CA THR A 112 -37.54 -2.91 25.56
C THR A 112 -36.80 -4.21 25.24
N ILE A 113 -36.07 -4.73 26.24
CA ILE A 113 -35.97 -6.18 26.47
C ILE A 113 -37.29 -6.61 27.09
N GLY A 114 -37.93 -7.65 26.52
CA GLY A 114 -39.02 -8.38 27.16
C GLY A 114 -40.27 -8.53 26.28
N ASP A 115 -40.32 -9.61 25.49
CA ASP A 115 -41.48 -10.53 25.46
C ASP A 115 -41.24 -11.64 24.43
N SER A 116 -40.68 -12.75 24.90
CA SER A 116 -40.69 -14.04 24.19
C SER A 116 -41.36 -15.09 25.08
N THR A 117 -42.61 -14.87 25.46
CA THR A 117 -43.48 -15.89 26.07
C THR A 117 -44.96 -15.61 25.79
N ALA A 118 -45.38 -15.88 24.56
CA ALA A 118 -46.74 -16.23 24.10
C ALA A 118 -46.60 -16.30 22.58
N ILE A 119 -46.84 -17.39 21.86
CA ILE A 119 -48.10 -18.10 21.73
C ILE A 119 -47.74 -19.52 21.28
N LEU A 120 -47.95 -20.50 22.17
CA LEU A 120 -48.33 -21.85 21.79
C LEU A 120 -49.82 -21.95 22.10
N SER A 121 -50.67 -21.98 21.08
CA SER A 121 -51.78 -22.93 20.97
C SER A 121 -52.67 -22.62 19.75
N ASN A 122 -52.82 -23.68 18.95
CA ASN A 122 -53.96 -24.01 18.09
C ASN A 122 -54.31 -23.06 16.95
N GLU A 123 -53.96 -23.47 15.73
CA GLU A 123 -54.98 -23.93 14.79
C GLU A 123 -54.51 -25.23 14.09
N GLN A 124 -55.26 -26.30 14.32
CA GLN A 124 -55.18 -27.54 13.56
C GLN A 124 -55.88 -27.31 12.21
N GLY A 125 -55.22 -27.68 11.11
CA GLY A 125 -55.85 -27.68 9.80
C GLY A 125 -54.97 -28.27 8.70
N GLY A 126 -55.02 -29.59 8.55
CA GLY A 126 -54.93 -30.30 7.26
C GLY A 126 -53.61 -30.29 6.47
N SER A 127 -52.90 -31.42 6.50
CA SER A 127 -51.87 -31.81 5.51
C SER A 127 -52.43 -31.80 4.06
N PRO A 128 -51.57 -31.69 3.04
CA PRO A 128 -50.93 -32.92 2.55
C PRO A 128 -49.40 -32.81 2.38
N GLU A 129 -48.78 -33.96 2.61
CA GLU A 129 -47.36 -34.26 2.43
C GLU A 129 -46.89 -33.92 1.01
N VAL A 130 -45.91 -33.01 0.90
CA VAL A 130 -45.05 -32.94 -0.28
C VAL A 130 -43.61 -33.10 0.19
N PHE A 131 -43.09 -34.28 -0.14
CA PHE A 131 -41.71 -34.68 -0.04
C PHE A 131 -40.83 -33.79 -0.92
N THR A 132 -40.20 -32.76 -0.34
CA THR A 132 -39.06 -32.08 -0.98
C THR A 132 -37.80 -32.38 -0.21
N GLN A 133 -37.06 -33.33 -0.77
CA GLN A 133 -35.65 -33.62 -0.53
C GLN A 133 -34.87 -32.32 -0.28
N GLU A 134 -34.34 -32.16 0.94
CA GLU A 134 -33.24 -31.23 1.19
C GLU A 134 -32.06 -31.64 0.31
N ARG A 135 -31.84 -30.91 -0.79
CA ARG A 135 -30.52 -30.89 -1.42
C ARG A 135 -29.60 -30.13 -0.49
N GLN A 136 -28.89 -30.85 0.37
CA GLN A 136 -27.59 -30.37 0.84
C GLN A 136 -26.74 -30.12 -0.42
N PRO A 137 -26.18 -28.91 -0.63
CA PRO A 137 -25.13 -28.77 -1.61
C PRO A 137 -23.96 -29.63 -1.13
N GLU A 138 -23.60 -30.66 -1.90
CA GLU A 138 -22.29 -31.29 -1.77
C GLU A 138 -21.24 -30.19 -1.96
N VAL A 139 -20.62 -29.76 -0.86
CA VAL A 139 -19.51 -28.81 -0.89
C VAL A 139 -18.36 -29.52 -1.60
N ALA A 140 -18.21 -29.25 -2.89
CA ALA A 140 -17.03 -29.68 -3.63
C ALA A 140 -15.81 -29.14 -2.88
N ILE A 141 -14.93 -30.04 -2.44
CA ILE A 141 -13.67 -29.69 -1.79
C ILE A 141 -12.85 -28.88 -2.80
N CYS A 142 -12.88 -27.55 -2.67
CA CYS A 142 -12.17 -26.66 -3.58
C CYS A 142 -10.68 -26.66 -3.21
N SER A 143 -9.82 -27.05 -4.14
CA SER A 143 -8.38 -27.03 -3.95
C SER A 143 -7.83 -25.61 -3.99
N PHE A 144 -6.69 -25.36 -3.32
CA PHE A 144 -6.06 -24.05 -3.34
C PHE A 144 -5.68 -23.61 -4.76
N SER A 145 -5.27 -24.55 -5.61
CA SER A 145 -4.95 -24.29 -7.03
C SER A 145 -6.16 -23.80 -7.84
N GLU A 146 -7.36 -24.32 -7.56
CA GLU A 146 -8.59 -23.89 -8.23
C GLU A 146 -8.99 -22.49 -7.79
N LEU A 147 -8.88 -22.18 -6.50
CA LEU A 147 -9.11 -20.84 -5.96
C LEU A 147 -8.14 -19.82 -6.57
N VAL A 148 -6.84 -20.16 -6.63
CA VAL A 148 -5.81 -19.30 -7.25
C VAL A 148 -6.12 -19.06 -8.72
N SER A 149 -6.48 -20.10 -9.46
CA SER A 149 -6.79 -19.98 -10.89
C SER A 149 -8.01 -19.08 -11.13
N SER A 150 -9.06 -19.26 -10.33
CA SER A 150 -10.29 -18.46 -10.40
C SER A 150 -10.02 -16.99 -10.05
N LEU A 151 -9.31 -16.75 -8.94
CA LEU A 151 -8.91 -15.41 -8.53
C LEU A 151 -8.06 -14.71 -9.60
N LEU A 152 -7.05 -15.39 -10.16
CA LEU A 152 -6.18 -14.79 -11.17
C LEU A 152 -6.96 -14.49 -12.46
N ALA A 153 -7.89 -15.35 -12.86
CA ALA A 153 -8.74 -15.12 -14.03
C ALA A 153 -9.60 -13.85 -13.89
N GLU A 154 -10.07 -13.54 -12.68
CA GLU A 154 -10.77 -12.28 -12.42
C GLU A 154 -9.79 -11.08 -12.37
N LYS A 155 -8.71 -11.22 -11.60
CA LYS A 155 -7.79 -10.10 -11.31
C LYS A 155 -6.93 -9.68 -12.49
N VAL A 156 -6.83 -10.48 -13.56
CA VAL A 156 -6.13 -10.08 -14.80
C VAL A 156 -6.75 -8.84 -15.44
N GLN A 157 -8.07 -8.62 -15.26
CA GLN A 157 -8.78 -7.49 -15.84
C GLN A 157 -8.61 -6.21 -15.01
N THR A 158 -8.43 -6.35 -13.69
CA THR A 158 -8.46 -5.20 -12.76
C THR A 158 -7.07 -4.78 -12.27
N LEU A 159 -6.07 -5.67 -12.29
CA LEU A 159 -4.73 -5.38 -11.79
C LEU A 159 -3.78 -4.94 -12.89
N LYS A 160 -2.91 -3.97 -12.57
CA LYS A 160 -1.73 -3.65 -13.38
C LYS A 160 -0.85 -4.91 -13.56
N SER A 161 -0.17 -5.03 -14.70
CA SER A 161 0.67 -6.19 -15.05
C SER A 161 1.68 -6.57 -13.96
N SER A 162 2.31 -5.58 -13.32
CA SER A 162 3.27 -5.79 -12.23
C SER A 162 2.60 -6.36 -10.97
N SER A 163 1.45 -5.82 -10.57
CA SER A 163 0.66 -6.31 -9.43
C SER A 163 0.09 -7.70 -9.68
N TYR A 164 -0.32 -8.00 -10.91
CA TYR A 164 -0.76 -9.34 -11.31
C TYR A 164 0.38 -10.36 -11.19
N LYS A 165 1.56 -10.05 -11.76
CA LYS A 165 2.75 -10.90 -11.66
C LYS A 165 3.16 -11.11 -10.19
N ASP A 166 3.10 -10.07 -9.37
CA ASP A 166 3.37 -10.14 -7.93
C ASP A 166 2.41 -11.09 -7.20
N LEU A 167 1.11 -10.96 -7.48
CA LEU A 167 0.07 -11.81 -6.92
C LEU A 167 0.28 -13.27 -7.31
N SER A 168 0.39 -13.55 -8.62
CA SER A 168 0.59 -14.89 -9.17
C SER A 168 1.85 -15.54 -8.59
N SER A 169 2.99 -14.84 -8.60
CA SER A 169 4.25 -15.36 -8.06
C SER A 169 4.19 -15.62 -6.55
N SER A 170 3.47 -14.78 -5.80
CA SER A 170 3.31 -14.96 -4.36
C SER A 170 2.46 -16.19 -4.05
N LEU A 171 1.32 -16.34 -4.71
CA LEU A 171 0.44 -17.51 -4.53
C LEU A 171 1.10 -18.82 -4.96
N ASN A 172 1.87 -18.80 -6.06
CA ASN A 172 2.70 -19.94 -6.48
C ASN A 172 3.82 -20.28 -5.51
N THR A 173 4.28 -19.30 -4.72
CA THR A 173 5.25 -19.57 -3.66
C THR A 173 4.56 -20.19 -2.46
N VAL A 174 3.39 -19.67 -2.07
CA VAL A 174 2.56 -20.23 -0.99
C VAL A 174 2.22 -21.69 -1.27
N SER A 175 1.80 -22.02 -2.49
CA SER A 175 1.40 -23.39 -2.86
C SER A 175 2.50 -24.43 -2.66
N ARG A 176 3.78 -24.05 -2.72
CA ARG A 176 4.92 -24.96 -2.46
C ARG A 176 5.04 -25.37 -1.00
N PHE A 177 4.44 -24.62 -0.08
CA PHE A 177 4.46 -24.91 1.36
C PHE A 177 3.17 -25.60 1.83
N LEU A 178 2.16 -25.74 0.97
CA LEU A 178 0.92 -26.44 1.32
C LEU A 178 1.12 -27.96 1.22
N THR A 179 0.51 -28.71 2.13
CA THR A 179 0.52 -30.18 2.11
C THR A 179 -0.63 -30.72 1.27
N SER A 180 -0.44 -31.87 0.63
CA SER A 180 -1.50 -32.56 -0.10
C SER A 180 -2.64 -32.93 0.85
N GLY A 181 -3.87 -32.52 0.53
CA GLY A 181 -5.06 -32.78 1.35
C GLY A 181 -5.22 -31.88 2.58
N MET A 182 -4.44 -30.80 2.67
CA MET A 182 -4.62 -29.74 3.67
C MET A 182 -6.05 -29.19 3.63
N ASP A 183 -6.68 -29.04 4.80
CA ASP A 183 -7.88 -28.26 5.01
C ASP A 183 -7.54 -26.76 4.98
N LEU A 184 -7.93 -26.09 3.90
CA LEU A 184 -7.70 -24.66 3.71
C LEU A 184 -8.37 -23.79 4.76
N MET A 185 -9.36 -24.30 5.48
CA MET A 185 -10.07 -23.60 6.56
C MET A 185 -9.49 -23.91 7.95
N SER A 186 -8.46 -24.75 8.04
CA SER A 186 -7.78 -25.08 9.30
C SER A 186 -6.70 -24.07 9.68
N ARG A 187 -6.90 -23.38 10.81
CA ARG A 187 -5.88 -22.47 11.35
C ARG A 187 -4.59 -23.16 11.76
N SER A 188 -4.65 -24.38 12.30
CA SER A 188 -3.45 -25.12 12.73
C SER A 188 -2.57 -25.49 11.54
N GLU A 189 -3.17 -25.84 10.40
CA GLU A 189 -2.40 -26.16 9.20
C GLU A 189 -1.76 -24.92 8.58
N TRP A 190 -2.45 -23.77 8.57
CA TRP A 190 -1.83 -22.50 8.16
C TRP A 190 -0.68 -22.06 9.08
N LEU A 191 -0.73 -22.42 10.38
CA LEU A 191 0.40 -22.20 11.29
C LEU A 191 1.58 -23.09 10.89
N ALA A 192 1.34 -24.36 10.56
CA ALA A 192 2.37 -25.27 10.05
C ALA A 192 2.99 -24.77 8.73
N VAL A 193 2.18 -24.21 7.81
CA VAL A 193 2.66 -23.57 6.57
C VAL A 193 3.59 -22.39 6.88
N ARG A 194 3.19 -21.51 7.79
CA ARG A 194 4.02 -20.36 8.21
C ARG A 194 5.32 -20.83 8.85
N ASP A 195 5.25 -21.84 9.72
CA ASP A 195 6.40 -22.36 10.43
C ASP A 195 7.35 -23.09 9.47
N ALA A 196 6.83 -23.77 8.43
CA ALA A 196 7.63 -24.32 7.34
C ALA A 196 8.35 -23.23 6.52
N MET A 197 7.70 -22.09 6.27
CA MET A 197 8.36 -20.94 5.63
C MET A 197 9.49 -20.37 6.51
N LEU A 198 9.30 -20.32 7.83
CA LEU A 198 10.35 -19.92 8.78
C LEU A 198 11.52 -20.92 8.78
N SER A 199 11.24 -22.23 8.77
CA SER A 199 12.26 -23.28 8.68
C SER A 199 13.02 -23.25 7.36
N ALA A 200 12.41 -22.78 6.27
CA ALA A 200 13.05 -22.53 4.98
C ALA A 200 13.76 -21.17 4.90
N GLU A 201 13.97 -20.50 6.04
CA GLU A 201 14.66 -19.20 6.16
C GLU A 201 14.05 -18.08 5.31
N VAL A 202 12.74 -18.16 5.02
CA VAL A 202 12.02 -17.07 4.35
C VAL A 202 11.91 -15.89 5.32
N ARG A 203 12.28 -14.69 4.86
CA ARG A 203 12.24 -13.48 5.69
C ARG A 203 10.83 -13.21 6.26
N PRO A 204 10.67 -12.78 7.52
CA PRO A 204 9.37 -12.52 8.14
C PRO A 204 8.47 -11.55 7.36
N SER A 205 9.05 -10.50 6.79
CA SER A 205 8.32 -9.54 5.93
C SER A 205 7.83 -10.17 4.63
N THR A 206 8.59 -11.09 4.05
CA THR A 206 8.16 -11.89 2.89
C THR A 206 7.04 -12.84 3.27
N ILE A 207 7.15 -13.54 4.40
CA ILE A 207 6.07 -14.40 4.92
C ILE A 207 4.78 -13.60 5.10
N ASN A 208 4.84 -12.42 5.72
CA ASN A 208 3.67 -11.54 5.88
C ASN A 208 3.04 -11.16 4.54
N LYS A 209 3.85 -10.86 3.52
CA LYS A 209 3.37 -10.59 2.17
C LYS A 209 2.67 -11.83 1.58
N LEU A 210 3.31 -13.00 1.65
CA LEU A 210 2.75 -14.26 1.14
C LEU A 210 1.41 -14.59 1.83
N LEU A 211 1.36 -14.52 3.16
CA LEU A 211 0.14 -14.72 3.94
C LEU A 211 -0.95 -13.69 3.61
N THR A 212 -0.58 -12.44 3.32
CA THR A 212 -1.56 -11.42 2.89
C THR A 212 -2.18 -11.79 1.54
N LYS A 213 -1.38 -12.30 0.59
CA LYS A 213 -1.90 -12.75 -0.71
C LYS A 213 -2.74 -14.03 -0.57
N ALA A 214 -2.30 -14.97 0.27
CA ALA A 214 -3.07 -16.18 0.59
C ALA A 214 -4.41 -15.84 1.26
N LYS A 215 -4.41 -14.91 2.21
CA LYS A 215 -5.62 -14.39 2.85
C LYS A 215 -6.61 -13.88 1.80
N MET A 216 -6.15 -13.06 0.85
CA MET A 216 -6.98 -12.55 -0.24
C MET A 216 -7.57 -13.67 -1.12
N CYS A 217 -6.82 -14.75 -1.34
CA CYS A 217 -7.30 -15.94 -2.06
C CYS A 217 -8.42 -16.67 -1.29
N LEU A 218 -8.26 -16.84 0.02
CA LEU A 218 -9.29 -17.45 0.85
C LEU A 218 -10.52 -16.54 1.01
N ASP A 219 -10.33 -15.23 1.15
CA ASP A 219 -11.43 -14.26 1.19
C ASP A 219 -12.23 -14.31 -0.12
N TYR A 220 -11.56 -14.42 -1.28
CA TYR A 220 -12.22 -14.63 -2.57
C TYR A 220 -13.05 -15.93 -2.59
N GLY A 221 -12.51 -17.04 -2.09
CA GLY A 221 -13.25 -18.31 -1.99
C GLY A 221 -14.47 -18.21 -1.07
N LEU A 222 -14.34 -17.51 0.06
CA LEU A 222 -15.44 -17.27 1.01
C LEU A 222 -16.53 -16.40 0.39
N MET A 223 -16.17 -15.32 -0.31
CA MET A 223 -17.12 -14.42 -0.97
C MET A 223 -17.91 -15.10 -2.08
N ASN A 224 -17.29 -16.06 -2.78
CA ASN A 224 -17.93 -16.81 -3.87
C ASN A 224 -18.61 -18.11 -3.40
N GLY A 225 -18.71 -18.35 -2.09
CA GLY A 225 -19.33 -19.57 -1.54
C GLY A 225 -18.59 -20.86 -1.85
N GLN A 226 -17.32 -20.77 -2.25
CA GLN A 226 -16.44 -21.93 -2.50
C GLN A 226 -15.80 -22.46 -1.21
N LEU A 227 -15.77 -21.61 -0.17
CA LEU A 227 -15.32 -21.91 1.18
C LEU A 227 -16.38 -21.40 2.16
N GLU A 228 -16.39 -21.95 3.37
CA GLU A 228 -17.31 -21.54 4.43
C GLU A 228 -16.59 -21.23 5.74
N GLY A 229 -17.14 -20.30 6.52
CA GLY A 229 -16.63 -19.93 7.84
C GLY A 229 -15.77 -18.67 7.84
N ARG A 230 -14.81 -18.59 8.76
CA ARG A 230 -13.93 -17.43 8.93
C ARG A 230 -12.55 -17.73 8.35
N ASN A 231 -11.97 -16.76 7.64
CA ASN A 231 -10.62 -16.89 7.09
C ASN A 231 -9.59 -17.28 8.20
N PRO A 232 -8.93 -18.45 8.08
CA PRO A 232 -8.02 -18.94 9.11
C PRO A 232 -6.70 -18.16 9.21
N ILE A 233 -6.32 -17.42 8.16
CA ILE A 233 -5.09 -16.63 8.10
C ILE A 233 -5.21 -15.28 8.84
N GLU A 234 -6.43 -14.93 9.26
CA GLU A 234 -6.71 -13.69 9.97
C GLU A 234 -5.78 -13.53 11.19
N ARG A 235 -5.12 -12.36 11.29
CA ARG A 235 -4.17 -12.02 12.37
C ARG A 235 -2.99 -12.99 12.54
N MET A 236 -2.47 -13.57 11.44
CA MET A 236 -1.28 -14.47 11.47
C MET A 236 0.05 -13.79 11.15
N LYS A 237 0.07 -12.47 10.95
CA LYS A 237 1.30 -11.74 10.61
C LYS A 237 2.32 -11.84 11.74
N LEU A 238 3.58 -12.11 11.36
CA LEU A 238 4.74 -11.98 12.22
C LEU A 238 4.98 -10.50 12.50
N THR A 239 5.44 -10.16 13.70
CA THR A 239 5.76 -8.77 14.11
C THR A 239 7.23 -8.58 14.45
N LYS A 240 7.93 -9.67 14.79
CA LYS A 240 9.35 -9.66 15.10
C LYS A 240 10.19 -9.73 13.82
N ASP A 241 11.25 -8.94 13.75
CA ASP A 241 12.22 -8.92 12.63
C ASP A 241 11.60 -8.65 11.25
N VAL A 242 10.47 -7.94 11.21
CA VAL A 242 9.76 -7.57 9.96
C VAL A 242 10.31 -6.29 9.35
N ASP A 243 10.80 -5.38 10.20
CA ASP A 243 11.25 -4.07 9.76
C ASP A 243 12.48 -4.18 8.86
N SER A 244 12.48 -3.37 7.81
CA SER A 244 13.64 -3.31 6.93
C SER A 244 14.81 -2.71 7.70
N LYS A 245 15.89 -3.47 7.82
CA LYS A 245 17.18 -2.97 8.32
C LYS A 245 17.89 -2.06 7.31
N ARG A 246 17.29 -1.83 6.12
CA ARG A 246 17.91 -1.06 5.04
C ARG A 246 18.19 0.37 5.49
N ARG A 247 19.41 0.83 5.27
CA ARG A 247 19.85 2.19 5.58
C ARG A 247 20.19 2.99 4.32
N ALA A 248 20.33 4.30 4.51
CA ALA A 248 20.96 5.20 3.55
C ALA A 248 22.48 4.92 3.48
N PHE A 249 23.09 5.26 2.33
CA PHE A 249 24.54 5.37 2.23
C PHE A 249 25.05 6.55 3.05
N THR A 250 26.31 6.49 3.48
CA THR A 250 27.03 7.71 3.89
C THR A 250 27.56 8.46 2.67
N ASP A 251 28.02 9.70 2.85
CA ASP A 251 28.61 10.48 1.76
C ASP A 251 29.88 9.81 1.20
N GLU A 252 30.72 9.24 2.07
CA GLU A 252 31.95 8.54 1.69
C GLU A 252 31.66 7.21 0.96
N GLU A 253 30.58 6.53 1.34
CA GLU A 253 30.11 5.34 0.63
C GLU A 253 29.59 5.70 -0.76
N LEU A 254 28.80 6.78 -0.87
CA LEU A 254 28.32 7.26 -2.16
C LEU A 254 29.48 7.66 -3.08
N GLU A 255 30.47 8.39 -2.56
CA GLU A 255 31.65 8.79 -3.33
C GLU A 255 32.39 7.57 -3.89
N ARG A 256 32.65 6.54 -3.07
CA ARG A 256 33.28 5.29 -3.52
C ARG A 256 32.48 4.58 -4.60
N LEU A 257 31.15 4.55 -4.47
CA LEU A 257 30.27 3.96 -5.48
C LEU A 257 30.40 4.71 -6.81
N LEU A 258 30.37 6.04 -6.78
CA LEU A 258 30.47 6.87 -7.98
C LEU A 258 31.84 6.75 -8.66
N VAL A 259 32.93 6.69 -7.88
CA VAL A 259 34.27 6.38 -8.40
C VAL A 259 34.28 5.04 -9.12
N ARG A 260 33.65 4.00 -8.54
CA ARG A 260 33.59 2.67 -9.18
C ARG A 260 32.74 2.67 -10.45
N VAL A 261 31.64 3.42 -10.50
CA VAL A 261 30.82 3.60 -11.72
C VAL A 261 31.61 4.31 -12.81
N GLU A 262 32.29 5.40 -12.47
CA GLU A 262 33.13 6.15 -13.41
C GLU A 262 34.28 5.29 -13.94
N ALA A 263 34.95 4.52 -13.08
CA ALA A 263 36.02 3.62 -13.48
C ALA A 263 35.55 2.56 -14.51
N GLU A 264 34.35 2.01 -14.36
CA GLU A 264 33.78 1.08 -15.34
C GLU A 264 33.58 1.74 -16.70
N TYR A 265 32.99 2.94 -16.69
CA TYR A 265 32.77 3.71 -17.90
C TYR A 265 34.10 4.02 -18.60
N GLN A 266 35.10 4.52 -17.86
CA GLN A 266 36.41 4.84 -18.44
C GLN A 266 37.12 3.61 -19.02
N PHE A 267 37.00 2.45 -18.36
CA PHE A 267 37.59 1.20 -18.84
C PHE A 267 36.92 0.67 -20.11
N THR A 268 35.58 0.77 -20.16
CA THR A 268 34.78 0.15 -21.22
C THR A 268 34.39 1.10 -22.34
N ARG A 269 34.67 2.41 -22.22
CA ARG A 269 34.23 3.40 -23.21
C ARG A 269 34.61 2.93 -24.60
N HIS A 270 35.87 2.61 -24.89
CA HIS A 270 36.32 2.22 -26.24
C HIS A 270 35.81 0.87 -26.79
N THR A 271 35.11 0.06 -26.01
CA THR A 271 34.73 -1.33 -26.38
C THR A 271 33.25 -1.66 -26.18
N ALA A 272 32.57 -0.98 -25.27
CA ALA A 272 31.15 -1.16 -24.94
C ALA A 272 30.47 0.19 -24.66
N HIS A 273 30.83 1.21 -25.45
CA HIS A 273 30.41 2.62 -25.33
C HIS A 273 28.98 2.80 -24.80
N THR A 274 27.98 2.16 -25.42
CA THR A 274 26.57 2.46 -25.15
C THR A 274 26.09 1.93 -23.79
N THR A 275 26.54 0.75 -23.36
CA THR A 275 25.97 0.10 -22.16
C THR A 275 26.52 0.70 -20.87
N SER A 276 27.83 0.96 -20.80
CA SER A 276 28.44 1.50 -19.58
C SER A 276 28.15 2.99 -19.39
N GLU A 277 28.06 3.75 -20.49
CA GLU A 277 27.64 5.15 -20.46
C GLU A 277 26.19 5.30 -20.00
N ALA A 278 25.28 4.45 -20.52
CA ALA A 278 23.90 4.42 -20.05
C ALA A 278 23.79 4.09 -18.55
N ARG A 279 24.58 3.14 -18.05
CA ARG A 279 24.63 2.78 -16.61
C ARG A 279 25.17 3.91 -15.74
N ARG A 280 26.19 4.62 -16.22
CA ARG A 280 26.75 5.80 -15.58
C ARG A 280 25.66 6.88 -15.45
N TRP A 281 25.01 7.24 -16.55
CA TRP A 281 23.93 8.24 -16.52
C TRP A 281 22.74 7.81 -15.66
N ALA A 282 22.29 6.56 -15.77
CA ALA A 282 21.21 6.03 -14.92
C ALA A 282 21.54 6.15 -13.41
N THR A 283 22.82 5.95 -13.06
CA THR A 283 23.29 6.08 -11.67
C THR A 283 23.33 7.52 -11.21
N LEU A 284 23.89 8.43 -12.01
CA LEU A 284 23.92 9.85 -11.68
C LEU A 284 22.49 10.43 -11.57
N VAL A 285 21.60 10.07 -12.49
CA VAL A 285 20.17 10.42 -12.43
C VAL A 285 19.53 9.89 -11.15
N SER A 286 19.79 8.63 -10.77
CA SER A 286 19.27 8.05 -9.51
C SER A 286 19.74 8.82 -8.27
N VAL A 287 20.98 9.33 -8.27
CA VAL A 287 21.54 10.14 -7.18
C VAL A 287 20.89 11.52 -7.10
N VAL A 288 20.83 12.26 -8.21
CA VAL A 288 20.36 13.66 -8.20
C VAL A 288 18.83 13.80 -8.14
N THR A 289 18.09 12.72 -8.40
CA THR A 289 16.61 12.75 -8.35
C THR A 289 15.99 11.86 -7.28
N GLY A 290 16.74 10.85 -6.79
CA GLY A 290 16.18 9.81 -5.90
C GLY A 290 15.09 8.96 -6.57
N ALA A 291 15.00 8.96 -7.90
CA ALA A 291 14.03 8.15 -8.64
C ALA A 291 14.21 6.66 -8.37
N ARG A 292 13.12 5.90 -8.42
CA ARG A 292 13.15 4.44 -8.27
C ARG A 292 13.79 3.82 -9.50
N SER A 293 14.42 2.66 -9.37
CA SER A 293 15.08 1.98 -10.51
C SER A 293 14.14 1.75 -11.69
N ALA A 294 12.88 1.41 -11.44
CA ALA A 294 11.87 1.27 -12.48
C ALA A 294 11.46 2.60 -13.12
N GLU A 295 11.46 3.71 -12.37
CA GLU A 295 11.20 5.04 -12.94
C GLU A 295 12.35 5.40 -13.88
N VAL A 296 13.61 5.27 -13.42
CA VAL A 296 14.80 5.55 -14.23
C VAL A 296 14.86 4.69 -15.50
N CYS A 297 14.70 3.37 -15.37
CA CYS A 297 14.84 2.46 -16.51
C CYS A 297 13.74 2.59 -17.56
N HIS A 298 12.59 3.18 -17.23
CA HIS A 298 11.50 3.41 -18.18
C HIS A 298 11.43 4.85 -18.68
N LEU A 299 12.37 5.72 -18.29
CA LEU A 299 12.49 7.04 -18.93
C LEU A 299 12.76 6.86 -20.41
N THR A 300 12.13 7.71 -21.19
CA THR A 300 12.32 7.87 -22.63
C THR A 300 12.88 9.24 -22.91
N LYS A 301 13.36 9.48 -24.13
CA LYS A 301 13.86 10.80 -24.54
C LYS A 301 12.80 11.91 -24.36
N ARG A 302 11.52 11.58 -24.55
CA ARG A 302 10.39 12.52 -24.42
C ARG A 302 10.13 12.97 -22.97
N ASP A 303 10.65 12.24 -21.99
CA ASP A 303 10.48 12.58 -20.56
C ASP A 303 11.51 13.60 -20.07
N ILE A 304 12.52 13.92 -20.88
CA ILE A 304 13.46 14.99 -20.59
C ILE A 304 12.89 16.28 -21.18
N VAL A 305 12.26 17.08 -20.33
CA VAL A 305 11.48 18.26 -20.73
C VAL A 305 12.08 19.54 -20.18
N THR A 306 11.88 20.66 -20.86
CA THR A 306 12.26 21.99 -20.34
C THR A 306 11.00 22.74 -19.93
N ILE A 307 10.94 23.14 -18.66
CA ILE A 307 9.83 23.90 -18.07
C ILE A 307 10.44 25.10 -17.33
N ASP A 308 9.97 26.31 -17.61
CA ASP A 308 10.46 27.55 -16.99
C ASP A 308 12.00 27.66 -16.99
N ASP A 309 12.62 27.41 -18.15
CA ASP A 309 14.08 27.38 -18.37
C ASP A 309 14.85 26.35 -17.53
N MET A 310 14.15 25.38 -16.92
CA MET A 310 14.74 24.29 -16.16
C MET A 310 14.49 22.94 -16.84
N VAL A 311 15.56 22.20 -17.07
CA VAL A 311 15.47 20.82 -17.56
C VAL A 311 14.99 19.92 -16.42
N CYS A 312 13.97 19.14 -16.69
CA CYS A 312 13.29 18.27 -15.74
C CYS A 312 13.15 16.86 -16.30
N ILE A 313 13.04 15.89 -15.40
CA ILE A 313 12.53 14.55 -15.70
C ILE A 313 11.05 14.53 -15.37
N ASP A 314 10.21 14.23 -16.36
CA ASP A 314 8.80 13.93 -16.16
C ASP A 314 8.61 12.44 -15.86
N ILE A 315 8.29 12.14 -14.61
CA ILE A 315 7.94 10.78 -14.18
C ILE A 315 6.43 10.66 -14.34
N ASN A 316 5.99 9.89 -15.33
CA ASN A 316 4.59 9.75 -15.74
C ASN A 316 4.21 8.26 -15.96
N GLU A 317 2.96 8.01 -16.36
CA GLU A 317 2.48 6.70 -16.82
C GLU A 317 2.33 6.63 -18.36
N ASP A 318 2.83 7.65 -19.07
CA ASP A 318 2.64 7.80 -20.51
C ASP A 318 3.74 7.03 -21.27
N GLY A 319 3.42 5.79 -21.66
CA GLY A 319 4.26 4.95 -22.52
C GLY A 319 4.27 3.47 -22.13
N ASP A 320 4.69 2.63 -23.08
CA ASP A 320 4.69 1.18 -22.89
C ASP A 320 5.65 0.75 -21.77
N GLY A 321 5.12 0.00 -20.80
CA GLY A 321 5.89 -0.51 -19.66
C GLY A 321 6.05 0.49 -18.50
N LYS A 322 5.64 1.76 -18.68
CA LYS A 322 5.58 2.72 -17.58
C LYS A 322 4.39 2.43 -16.68
N SER A 323 4.68 2.37 -15.39
CA SER A 323 3.67 2.30 -14.35
C SER A 323 4.26 2.95 -13.14
N VAL A 324 3.54 3.90 -12.57
CA VAL A 324 3.87 4.40 -11.25
C VAL A 324 3.10 3.62 -10.18
N LYS A 325 3.69 3.57 -8.98
CA LYS A 325 3.14 2.77 -7.87
C LYS A 325 1.81 3.36 -7.35
N ASN A 326 1.63 4.67 -7.42
CA ASN A 326 0.44 5.41 -7.01
C ASN A 326 0.35 6.74 -7.79
N LYS A 327 -0.83 7.38 -7.85
CA LYS A 327 -1.02 8.67 -8.56
C LYS A 327 -0.01 9.75 -8.13
N HIS A 328 0.37 9.76 -6.84
CA HIS A 328 1.36 10.69 -6.26
C HIS A 328 2.81 10.49 -6.73
N SER A 329 3.10 9.41 -7.45
CA SER A 329 4.42 9.19 -8.03
C SER A 329 4.59 9.95 -9.35
N VAL A 330 3.52 10.45 -9.96
CA VAL A 330 3.60 11.32 -11.15
C VAL A 330 4.12 12.70 -10.73
N ARG A 331 5.24 13.13 -11.32
CA ARG A 331 5.95 14.35 -10.89
C ARG A 331 6.95 14.84 -11.92
N LEU A 332 7.19 16.15 -11.91
CA LEU A 332 8.34 16.79 -12.57
C LEU A 332 9.47 16.97 -11.56
N VAL A 333 10.65 16.44 -11.88
CA VAL A 333 11.85 16.55 -11.03
C VAL A 333 12.93 17.35 -11.78
N PRO A 334 13.30 18.55 -11.29
CA PRO A 334 14.39 19.35 -11.89
C PRO A 334 15.73 18.62 -11.85
N LEU A 335 16.53 18.75 -12.91
CA LEU A 335 17.88 18.22 -12.94
C LEU A 335 18.87 19.27 -12.44
N THR A 336 19.47 19.02 -11.28
CA THR A 336 20.46 19.92 -10.67
C THR A 336 21.87 19.56 -11.17
N SER A 337 22.45 20.43 -12.00
CA SER A 337 23.82 20.28 -12.50
C SER A 337 24.88 20.54 -11.41
N GLY A 338 26.06 19.92 -11.55
CA GLY A 338 27.25 20.18 -10.74
C GLY A 338 27.37 19.34 -9.47
N ALA A 339 26.36 18.55 -9.13
CA ALA A 339 26.39 17.68 -7.96
C ALA A 339 26.90 16.28 -8.33
N TYR A 340 27.84 15.74 -7.55
CA TYR A 340 28.27 14.34 -7.63
C TYR A 340 28.69 13.86 -9.03
N GLY A 341 29.28 14.75 -9.83
CA GLY A 341 29.72 14.45 -11.20
C GLY A 341 28.60 14.43 -12.25
N PHE A 342 27.37 14.80 -11.89
CA PHE A 342 26.30 15.03 -12.85
C PHE A 342 26.47 16.39 -13.53
N ASP A 343 26.73 16.37 -14.83
CA ASP A 343 26.76 17.56 -15.69
C ASP A 343 25.57 17.55 -16.65
N LEU A 344 24.71 18.57 -16.52
CA LEU A 344 23.44 18.64 -17.26
C LEU A 344 23.63 18.84 -18.77
N GLU A 345 24.65 19.60 -19.17
CA GLU A 345 24.93 19.83 -20.58
C GLU A 345 25.38 18.54 -21.27
N SER A 346 26.37 17.85 -20.68
CA SER A 346 26.84 16.55 -21.15
C SER A 346 25.73 15.49 -21.16
N PHE A 347 24.85 15.51 -20.16
CA PHE A 347 23.69 14.60 -20.12
C PHE A 347 22.74 14.85 -21.29
N GLN A 348 22.37 16.12 -21.57
CA GLN A 348 21.48 16.45 -22.69
C GLN A 348 22.10 16.09 -24.04
N GLN A 349 23.39 16.39 -24.24
CA GLN A 349 24.10 15.97 -25.45
C GLN A 349 24.06 14.45 -25.64
N TRP A 350 24.24 13.69 -24.55
CA TRP A 350 24.11 12.22 -24.60
C TRP A 350 22.67 11.77 -24.92
N VAL A 351 21.66 12.39 -24.30
CA VAL A 351 20.23 12.12 -24.57
C VAL A 351 19.88 12.35 -26.04
N ASP A 352 20.42 13.41 -26.65
CA ASP A 352 20.18 13.72 -28.07
C ASP A 352 20.70 12.64 -29.02
N THR A 353 21.76 11.92 -28.63
CA THR A 353 22.30 10.78 -29.40
C THR A 353 21.50 9.49 -29.24
N GLN A 354 20.57 9.41 -28.28
CA GLN A 354 19.75 8.21 -28.08
C GLN A 354 18.57 8.17 -29.06
N PRO A 355 18.05 6.95 -29.37
CA PRO A 355 16.86 6.79 -30.20
C PRO A 355 15.65 7.54 -29.63
N ASP A 356 14.79 8.06 -30.52
CA ASP A 356 13.59 8.80 -30.11
C ASP A 356 12.52 7.90 -29.48
N ASP A 357 12.51 6.61 -29.83
CA ASP A 357 11.58 5.61 -29.32
C ASP A 357 12.29 4.59 -28.42
N GLY A 358 11.62 4.23 -27.32
CA GLY A 358 12.08 3.22 -26.37
C GLY A 358 12.79 3.79 -25.12
N PRO A 359 13.26 2.89 -24.23
CA PRO A 359 13.86 3.30 -22.97
C PRO A 359 15.24 3.95 -23.18
N LEU A 360 15.43 5.13 -22.60
CA LEU A 360 16.62 5.98 -22.71
C LEU A 360 17.91 5.25 -22.32
N PHE A 361 17.86 4.39 -21.29
CA PHE A 361 19.02 3.65 -20.80
C PHE A 361 19.14 2.23 -21.34
N GLY A 362 18.18 1.77 -22.17
CA GLY A 362 18.23 0.46 -22.83
C GLY A 362 18.35 -0.75 -21.88
N MET A 363 17.93 -0.64 -20.61
CA MET A 363 18.06 -1.70 -19.61
C MET A 363 16.78 -1.91 -18.80
N THR A 364 16.56 -3.14 -18.35
CA THR A 364 15.43 -3.45 -17.47
C THR A 364 15.74 -3.06 -16.01
N PRO A 365 14.72 -2.81 -15.17
CA PRO A 365 14.93 -2.50 -13.75
C PRO A 365 15.70 -3.60 -13.01
N SER A 366 15.48 -4.87 -13.39
CA SER A 366 16.19 -6.02 -12.83
C SER A 366 17.66 -6.05 -13.24
N ALA A 367 17.96 -5.77 -14.51
CA ALA A 367 19.33 -5.72 -15.00
C ALA A 367 20.11 -4.58 -14.34
N TYR A 368 19.48 -3.40 -14.21
CA TYR A 368 20.09 -2.25 -13.55
C TYR A 368 20.39 -2.53 -12.07
N SER A 369 19.39 -3.03 -11.34
CA SER A 369 19.54 -3.39 -9.92
C SER A 369 20.59 -4.49 -9.72
N SER A 370 20.61 -5.52 -10.57
CA SER A 370 21.59 -6.61 -10.48
C SER A 370 23.00 -6.12 -10.77
N TRP A 371 23.21 -5.33 -11.82
CA TRP A 371 24.53 -4.75 -12.12
C TRP A 371 25.03 -3.90 -10.95
N PHE A 372 24.20 -2.98 -10.45
CA PHE A 372 24.62 -2.10 -9.37
C PHE A 372 24.93 -2.88 -8.08
N ASN A 373 24.03 -3.76 -7.64
CA ASN A 373 24.19 -4.47 -6.37
C ASN A 373 25.27 -5.56 -6.42
N SER A 374 25.46 -6.24 -7.55
CA SER A 374 26.39 -7.38 -7.63
C SER A 374 27.79 -6.99 -8.12
N ARG A 375 27.95 -5.84 -8.80
CA ARG A 375 29.24 -5.36 -9.30
C ARG A 375 29.67 -4.11 -8.56
N VAL A 376 28.95 -3.00 -8.74
CA VAL A 376 29.36 -1.69 -8.20
C VAL A 376 29.43 -1.73 -6.68
N LEU A 377 28.36 -2.19 -6.02
CA LEU A 377 28.27 -2.25 -4.57
C LEU A 377 29.31 -3.20 -3.98
N THR A 378 29.37 -4.44 -4.46
CA THR A 378 30.30 -5.45 -3.93
C THR A 378 31.77 -5.06 -4.09
N GLU A 379 32.13 -4.41 -5.20
CA GLU A 379 33.51 -4.02 -5.47
C GLU A 379 33.90 -2.70 -4.76
N ALA A 380 32.99 -1.73 -4.67
CA ALA A 380 33.26 -0.47 -4.00
C ALA A 380 33.17 -0.58 -2.47
N LEU A 381 32.24 -1.41 -1.98
CA LEU A 381 31.82 -1.52 -0.58
C LEU A 381 31.66 -3.00 -0.17
N PRO A 382 32.76 -3.79 -0.14
CA PRO A 382 32.69 -5.24 0.10
C PRO A 382 32.08 -5.63 1.46
N ASP A 383 32.25 -4.78 2.47
CA ASP A 383 31.79 -5.03 3.84
C ASP A 383 30.44 -4.36 4.15
N ALA A 384 29.82 -3.68 3.18
CA ALA A 384 28.57 -2.96 3.43
C ALA A 384 27.38 -3.91 3.55
N ASP A 385 26.64 -3.75 4.63
CA ASP A 385 25.42 -4.48 4.89
C ASP A 385 24.18 -3.56 4.75
N ASN A 386 23.02 -4.18 4.52
CA ASN A 386 21.73 -3.48 4.52
C ASN A 386 21.64 -2.28 3.57
N VAL A 387 22.37 -2.32 2.47
CA VAL A 387 22.34 -1.31 1.40
C VAL A 387 22.05 -1.96 0.04
N SER A 388 21.56 -1.16 -0.89
CA SER A 388 21.26 -1.59 -2.26
C SER A 388 21.16 -0.36 -3.15
N LEU A 389 20.91 -0.53 -4.45
CA LEU A 389 20.57 0.58 -5.36
C LEU A 389 19.49 1.51 -4.79
N HIS A 390 18.46 0.95 -4.12
CA HIS A 390 17.40 1.77 -3.50
C HIS A 390 17.89 2.65 -2.35
N SER A 391 19.05 2.34 -1.77
CA SER A 391 19.66 3.17 -0.73
C SER A 391 20.18 4.51 -1.26
N LEU A 392 20.35 4.69 -2.58
CA LEU A 392 20.63 6.02 -3.19
C LEU A 392 19.48 7.00 -2.91
N ARG A 393 18.25 6.51 -3.05
CA ARG A 393 17.05 7.30 -2.73
C ARG A 393 16.96 7.61 -1.24
N HIS A 394 17.27 6.64 -0.37
CA HIS A 394 17.32 6.88 1.08
C HIS A 394 18.39 7.91 1.44
N TRP A 395 19.55 7.87 0.79
CA TRP A 395 20.59 8.87 0.95
C TRP A 395 20.08 10.27 0.60
N LEU A 396 19.43 10.46 -0.56
CA LEU A 396 18.88 11.77 -0.92
C LEU A 396 17.82 12.25 0.09
N ALA A 397 16.93 11.35 0.53
CA ALA A 397 15.91 11.68 1.53
C ALA A 397 16.51 12.09 2.88
N THR A 398 17.52 11.37 3.36
CA THR A 398 18.25 11.71 4.59
C THR A 398 18.96 13.06 4.44
N ARG A 399 19.65 13.28 3.33
CA ARG A 399 20.38 14.51 3.05
C ARG A 399 19.47 15.73 2.98
N MET A 400 18.31 15.61 2.31
CA MET A 400 17.28 16.65 2.31
C MET A 400 16.83 17.03 3.73
N LYS A 401 16.59 16.02 4.58
CA LYS A 401 16.21 16.25 5.97
C LYS A 401 17.32 16.95 6.76
N GLU A 402 18.56 16.50 6.63
CA GLU A 402 19.71 17.08 7.32
C GLU A 402 20.00 18.52 6.89
N ARG A 403 19.77 18.83 5.61
CA ARG A 403 19.94 20.17 5.03
C ARG A 403 18.69 21.06 5.19
N GLY A 404 17.66 20.61 5.89
CA GLY A 404 16.48 21.41 6.21
C GLY A 404 15.53 21.67 5.05
N VAL A 405 15.54 20.83 4.01
CA VAL A 405 14.57 20.89 2.91
C VAL A 405 13.17 20.64 3.47
N ASN A 406 12.19 21.45 3.05
CA ASN A 406 10.81 21.32 3.51
C ASN A 406 10.24 19.95 3.17
N LEU A 407 9.46 19.35 4.09
CA LEU A 407 8.89 18.02 3.91
C LEU A 407 8.02 17.91 2.65
N VAL A 408 7.24 18.95 2.32
CA VAL A 408 6.38 18.95 1.12
C VAL A 408 7.22 18.91 -0.14
N ASP A 409 8.30 19.70 -0.21
CA ASP A 409 9.20 19.71 -1.36
C ASP A 409 9.95 18.38 -1.50
N ALA A 410 10.44 17.83 -0.38
CA ALA A 410 11.08 16.51 -0.36
C ALA A 410 10.10 15.39 -0.78
N GLN A 411 8.84 15.45 -0.36
CA GLN A 411 7.79 14.52 -0.79
C GLN A 411 7.47 14.68 -2.28
N GLY A 412 7.45 15.91 -2.78
CA GLY A 412 7.27 16.24 -4.20
C GLY A 412 8.39 15.70 -5.08
N ILE A 413 9.65 15.85 -4.68
CA ILE A 413 10.81 15.32 -5.41
C ILE A 413 10.84 13.80 -5.38
N LEU A 414 10.60 13.21 -4.21
CA LEU A 414 10.68 11.76 -4.05
C LEU A 414 9.42 11.08 -4.61
N GLY A 415 8.26 11.72 -4.72
CA GLY A 415 7.00 11.05 -5.07
C GLY A 415 6.53 10.14 -3.93
N HIS A 416 6.51 10.69 -2.72
CA HIS A 416 5.84 10.11 -1.56
C HIS A 416 4.42 10.68 -1.49
N SER A 417 3.42 9.83 -1.25
CA SER A 417 2.06 10.31 -0.97
C SER A 417 2.09 11.16 0.29
N SER A 418 1.59 12.39 0.21
CA SER A 418 1.32 13.17 1.40
C SER A 418 0.09 12.57 2.10
N GLN A 419 0.01 12.64 3.43
CA GLN A 419 -1.20 12.19 4.16
C GLN A 419 -2.39 13.14 3.97
N SER A 420 -2.30 14.13 3.07
CA SER A 420 -3.35 15.12 2.82
C SER A 420 -3.49 15.40 1.32
N ILE A 421 -4.65 15.04 0.78
CA ILE A 421 -5.03 15.18 -0.64
C ILE A 421 -4.79 16.61 -1.17
N THR A 422 -4.92 17.64 -0.32
CA THR A 422 -4.79 19.06 -0.68
C THR A 422 -3.40 19.44 -1.22
N TYR A 423 -2.32 18.77 -0.78
CA TYR A 423 -0.96 19.06 -1.25
C TYR A 423 -0.60 18.32 -2.54
N ASP A 424 -1.32 17.25 -2.89
CA ASP A 424 -0.99 16.40 -4.04
C ASP A 424 -1.29 17.07 -5.40
N LEU A 425 -2.09 18.15 -5.39
CA LEU A 425 -2.42 18.96 -6.57
C LEU A 425 -1.36 20.02 -6.93
N TYR A 426 -0.40 20.30 -6.04
CA TYR A 426 0.63 21.32 -6.28
C TYR A 426 1.75 20.87 -7.26
N GLY A 427 1.72 19.61 -7.71
CA GLY A 427 2.74 19.01 -8.58
C GLY A 427 2.73 19.42 -10.06
N LYS A 428 1.78 20.27 -10.50
CA LYS A 428 1.73 20.73 -11.90
C LYS A 428 2.19 22.19 -12.02
N GLY A 429 3.45 22.38 -12.43
CA GLY A 429 4.04 23.65 -12.89
C GLY A 429 4.54 24.59 -11.79
N HIS A 430 3.68 25.02 -10.86
CA HIS A 430 4.00 26.14 -9.94
C HIS A 430 5.00 25.79 -8.80
N ALA A 431 5.47 24.54 -8.72
CA ALA A 431 6.42 24.09 -7.71
C ALA A 431 7.84 23.82 -8.25
N VAL A 432 8.05 23.75 -9.57
CA VAL A 432 9.33 23.29 -10.17
C VAL A 432 10.53 24.10 -9.67
N GLY A 433 10.41 25.43 -9.62
CA GLY A 433 11.46 26.30 -9.07
C GLY A 433 11.76 26.07 -7.59
N ARG A 434 10.73 25.76 -6.78
CA ARG A 434 10.90 25.41 -5.36
C ARG A 434 11.58 24.05 -5.20
N LEU A 435 11.19 23.05 -6.00
CA LEU A 435 11.82 21.74 -6.00
C LEU A 435 13.30 21.84 -6.43
N ALA A 436 13.60 22.69 -7.41
CA ALA A 436 14.97 22.96 -7.85
C ALA A 436 15.81 23.60 -6.72
N ALA A 437 15.24 24.56 -5.98
CA ALA A 437 15.91 25.15 -4.82
C ALA A 437 16.13 24.11 -3.70
N GLY A 438 15.16 23.23 -3.45
CA GLY A 438 15.28 22.13 -2.50
C GLY A 438 16.37 21.14 -2.89
N LEU A 439 16.44 20.76 -4.17
CA LEU A 439 17.51 19.89 -4.71
C LEU A 439 18.88 20.55 -4.61
N ARG A 440 19.02 21.83 -4.97
CA ARG A 440 20.29 22.57 -4.80
C ARG A 440 20.72 22.58 -3.33
N THR A 441 19.81 22.84 -2.40
CA THR A 441 20.10 22.86 -0.95
C THR A 441 20.54 21.49 -0.43
N ALA A 442 19.95 20.42 -0.97
CA ALA A 442 20.33 19.06 -0.60
C ALA A 442 21.68 18.66 -1.22
N LEU A 443 21.93 19.00 -2.48
CA LEU A 443 23.02 18.42 -3.27
C LEU A 443 24.31 19.25 -3.28
N LEU A 444 24.20 20.58 -3.15
CA LEU A 444 25.30 21.56 -3.18
C LEU A 444 25.46 22.20 -1.79
#